data_AF-A0A7C8Z0S5-F1
#
_entry.id   AF-A0A7C8Z0S5-F1
#
_cell.length_a   1.000
_cell.length_b   1.000
_cell.length_c   1.000
_cell.angle_alpha   90.00
_cell.angle_beta   90.00
_cell.angle_gamma   90.00
#
_symmetry.space_group_name_H-M   'P 1'
#
loop_
_entity.id
_entity.type
_entity.pdbx_description
1 polymer ?
#
loop_
_entity_poly.entity_id
_entity_poly.type
_entity_poly.pdbx_seq_one_letter_code
_entity_poly.pdbx_strand_id
1 'polypeptide(L)'
;MESAIMDTGDCQPLYHSIRDYYEGMHMRIDQQIPMLLVQRDALNEAIVGEKNGFHHMPETRGLCLSEEQTVTTILRRPRIGGHRLVGIRTQPQKLTRRCEVTAILVLYGLPRLLTGAILAHELMHGWLRLKGYRNLSPDVEEGICQVLSYMWLESEVMPGFRSVPSTSTASSSSSSHSSSKKGRTSEVEKKLGEFFLHQIAHDASPAYGGGFRAANAAVNKYGLRRTLDHIRFTGSFPI
;
A
#
# COMPACT_ATOMS: atom_id res chain seq x y z
N MET A 1 -19.39 0.06 21.14
CA MET A 1 -18.63 0.70 20.04
C MET A 1 -17.27 1.17 20.57
N GLU A 2 -16.47 0.27 21.14
CA GLU A 2 -15.19 0.64 21.78
C GLU A 2 -13.96 0.46 20.86
N SER A 3 -14.15 0.02 19.62
CA SER A 3 -13.06 -0.29 18.67
C SER A 3 -13.00 0.60 17.43
N ALA A 4 -13.88 1.60 17.32
CA ALA A 4 -13.88 2.53 16.19
C ALA A 4 -12.83 3.62 16.39
N ILE A 5 -12.04 3.90 15.35
CA ILE A 5 -11.03 4.97 15.40
C ILE A 5 -11.70 6.27 14.95
N MET A 6 -11.78 7.22 15.87
CA MET A 6 -12.57 8.44 15.69
C MET A 6 -11.73 9.67 15.34
N ASP A 7 -10.43 9.66 15.65
CA ASP A 7 -9.51 10.75 15.33
C ASP A 7 -8.14 10.27 14.82
N THR A 8 -7.44 11.19 14.15
CA THR A 8 -6.13 10.92 13.55
C THR A 8 -5.05 10.60 14.60
N GLY A 9 -5.14 11.18 15.81
CA GLY A 9 -4.20 10.94 16.90
C GLY A 9 -4.27 9.50 17.39
N ASP A 10 -5.49 9.00 17.61
CA ASP A 10 -5.77 7.60 17.98
C ASP A 10 -5.34 6.61 16.89
N CYS A 11 -5.29 7.06 15.64
CA CYS A 11 -4.84 6.25 14.51
C CYS A 11 -3.30 6.21 14.34
N GLN A 12 -2.55 7.19 14.89
CA GLN A 12 -1.09 7.25 14.73
C GLN A 12 -0.36 5.99 15.24
N PRO A 13 -0.68 5.43 16.43
CA PRO A 13 -0.04 4.19 16.89
C PRO A 13 -0.28 3.02 15.92
N LEU A 14 -1.48 2.91 15.36
CA LEU A 14 -1.81 1.89 14.37
C LEU A 14 -1.00 2.11 13.09
N TYR A 15 -0.96 3.34 12.58
CA TYR A 15 -0.17 3.70 11.39
C TYR A 15 1.31 3.37 11.56
N HIS A 16 1.93 3.74 12.69
CA HIS A 16 3.31 3.39 12.98
C HIS A 16 3.53 1.88 13.07
N SER A 17 2.63 1.13 13.73
CA SER A 17 2.75 -0.33 13.81
C SER A 17 2.70 -1.01 12.44
N ILE A 18 1.95 -0.46 11.48
CA ILE A 18 1.90 -0.97 10.11
C ILE A 18 3.19 -0.61 9.37
N ARG A 19 3.74 0.59 9.56
CA ARG A 19 5.06 0.93 8.99
C ARG A 19 6.16 0.01 9.50
N ASP A 20 6.16 -0.31 10.80
CA ASP A 20 7.09 -1.27 11.40
C ASP A 20 6.90 -2.67 10.81
N TYR A 21 5.66 -3.09 10.55
CA TYR A 21 5.35 -4.35 9.86
C TYR A 21 5.95 -4.39 8.45
N TYR A 22 5.83 -3.29 7.68
CA TYR A 22 6.47 -3.14 6.38
C TYR A 22 8.00 -3.21 6.47
N GLU A 23 8.60 -2.55 7.44
CA GLU A 23 10.04 -2.62 7.68
C GLU A 23 10.49 -4.05 8.02
N GLY A 24 9.72 -4.78 8.84
CA GLY A 24 9.95 -6.19 9.16
C GLY A 24 9.90 -7.13 7.95
N MET A 25 9.19 -6.75 6.88
CA MET A 25 9.18 -7.46 5.60
C MET A 25 10.29 -6.99 4.63
N HIS A 26 11.24 -6.17 5.09
CA HIS A 26 12.26 -5.52 4.26
C HIS A 26 11.67 -4.56 3.20
N MET A 27 10.49 -4.01 3.47
CA MET A 27 9.76 -3.07 2.61
C MET A 27 9.66 -1.70 3.27
N ARG A 28 10.75 -1.22 3.88
CA ARG A 28 10.80 0.08 4.57
C ARG A 28 10.32 1.22 3.66
N ILE A 29 9.44 2.05 4.22
CA ILE A 29 8.92 3.28 3.62
C ILE A 29 9.67 4.45 4.27
N ASP A 30 10.69 4.95 3.57
CA ASP A 30 11.60 5.99 4.10
C ASP A 30 10.95 7.37 4.14
N GLN A 31 10.04 7.66 3.20
CA GLN A 31 9.33 8.92 3.16
C GLN A 31 8.43 9.04 4.40
N GLN A 32 8.41 10.21 5.04
CA GLN A 32 7.37 10.53 6.02
C GLN A 32 6.10 10.91 5.25
N ILE A 33 5.13 10.00 5.24
CA ILE A 33 3.84 10.20 4.57
C ILE A 33 2.83 10.58 5.64
N PRO A 34 2.15 11.75 5.55
CA PRO A 34 1.09 12.10 6.47
C PRO A 34 -0.12 11.18 6.27
N MET A 35 -0.73 10.73 7.37
CA MET A 35 -1.97 9.96 7.37
C MET A 35 -3.08 10.78 8.01
N LEU A 36 -4.23 10.86 7.34
CA LEU A 36 -5.38 11.66 7.75
C LEU A 36 -6.66 10.83 7.76
N LEU A 37 -7.40 10.88 8.86
CA LEU A 37 -8.79 10.41 8.87
C LEU A 37 -9.71 11.49 8.31
N VAL A 38 -10.57 11.11 7.37
CA VAL A 38 -11.42 12.05 6.61
C VAL A 38 -12.87 11.59 6.57
N GLN A 39 -13.79 12.53 6.36
CA GLN A 39 -15.21 12.23 6.09
C GLN A 39 -15.39 11.69 4.67
N ARG A 40 -16.54 11.04 4.42
CA ARG A 40 -16.86 10.44 3.10
C ARG A 40 -16.80 11.47 1.97
N ASP A 41 -17.34 12.66 2.19
CA ASP A 41 -17.38 13.71 1.16
C ASP A 41 -15.96 14.16 0.78
N ALA A 42 -15.11 14.42 1.77
CA ALA A 42 -13.70 14.77 1.54
C ALA A 42 -12.92 13.63 0.86
N LEU A 43 -13.20 12.37 1.18
CA LEU A 43 -12.58 11.22 0.51
C LEU A 43 -13.03 11.14 -0.96
N ASN A 44 -14.32 11.33 -1.23
CA ASN A 44 -14.86 11.33 -2.59
C ASN A 44 -14.31 12.50 -3.42
N GLU A 45 -14.17 13.69 -2.84
CA GLU A 45 -13.54 14.84 -3.50
C GLU A 45 -12.07 14.56 -3.84
N ALA A 46 -11.31 13.96 -2.91
CA ALA A 46 -9.92 13.59 -3.13
C ALA A 46 -9.77 12.52 -4.24
N ILE A 47 -10.70 11.55 -4.29
CA ILE A 47 -10.80 10.54 -5.36
C ILE A 47 -10.98 11.22 -6.73
N VAL A 48 -11.90 12.19 -6.84
CA VAL A 48 -12.14 12.92 -8.10
C VAL A 48 -10.92 13.77 -8.50
N GLY A 49 -10.20 14.31 -7.53
CA GLY A 49 -9.00 15.12 -7.74
C GLY A 49 -7.74 14.31 -8.12
N GLU A 50 -7.72 12.99 -7.91
CA GLU A 50 -6.57 12.16 -8.23
C GLU A 50 -6.40 12.03 -9.76
N LYS A 51 -5.38 12.70 -10.30
CA LYS A 51 -5.10 12.77 -11.74
C LYS A 51 -4.74 11.44 -12.40
N ASN A 52 -4.48 10.40 -11.59
CA ASN A 52 -4.21 9.04 -12.05
C ASN A 52 -5.47 8.16 -12.12
N GLY A 53 -6.66 8.78 -12.07
CA GLY A 53 -7.99 8.17 -11.96
C GLY A 53 -8.33 7.06 -12.96
N PHE A 54 -7.80 5.88 -12.70
CA PHE A 54 -8.36 4.64 -13.20
C PHE A 54 -8.55 3.74 -11.98
N HIS A 55 -9.77 3.23 -11.80
CA HIS A 55 -10.15 2.14 -10.87
C HIS A 55 -10.62 2.53 -9.47
N HIS A 56 -11.56 3.48 -9.36
CA HIS A 56 -12.32 3.67 -8.11
C HIS A 56 -13.60 2.82 -8.08
N MET A 57 -13.81 2.09 -6.99
CA MET A 57 -15.09 1.47 -6.67
C MET A 57 -15.98 2.41 -5.82
N PRO A 58 -17.32 2.29 -5.91
CA PRO A 58 -18.26 3.07 -5.08
C PRO A 58 -18.12 2.87 -3.56
N GLU A 59 -17.30 1.92 -3.08
CA GLU A 59 -17.02 1.67 -1.67
C GLU A 59 -15.57 2.01 -1.24
N THR A 60 -14.90 2.92 -1.93
CA THR A 60 -13.54 3.34 -1.55
C THR A 60 -13.53 3.91 -0.13
N ARG A 61 -12.70 3.32 0.75
CA ARG A 61 -12.58 3.69 2.19
C ARG A 61 -11.20 4.23 2.57
N GLY A 62 -10.26 4.24 1.62
CA GLY A 62 -8.92 4.82 1.75
C GLY A 62 -8.41 5.33 0.40
N LEU A 63 -7.38 6.17 0.43
CA LEU A 63 -6.75 6.73 -0.77
C LEU A 63 -5.28 7.10 -0.53
N CYS A 64 -4.38 6.57 -1.36
CA CYS A 64 -2.99 7.01 -1.44
C CYS A 64 -2.85 8.14 -2.48
N LEU A 65 -2.51 9.36 -2.04
CA LEU A 65 -2.24 10.48 -2.94
C LEU A 65 -0.75 10.56 -3.31
N SER A 66 -0.44 10.92 -4.55
CA SER A 66 0.95 11.08 -5.00
C SER A 66 1.13 12.20 -6.03
N GLU A 67 2.31 12.83 -6.00
CA GLU A 67 2.74 13.83 -6.97
C GLU A 67 3.86 13.30 -7.84
N GLU A 68 3.80 13.64 -9.14
CA GLU A 68 4.78 13.21 -10.11
C GLU A 68 5.33 14.42 -10.89
N GLN A 69 6.58 14.79 -10.63
CA GLN A 69 7.22 15.91 -11.33
C GLN A 69 7.95 15.43 -12.60
N THR A 70 7.50 15.92 -13.75
CA THR A 70 8.15 15.78 -15.06
C THR A 70 8.67 17.13 -15.51
N VAL A 71 9.98 17.26 -15.75
CA VAL A 71 10.55 18.48 -16.34
C VAL A 71 11.09 18.16 -17.74
N THR A 72 10.64 18.93 -18.74
CA THR A 72 11.13 18.87 -20.12
C THR A 72 12.05 20.06 -20.38
N THR A 73 13.31 19.82 -20.75
CA THR A 73 14.29 20.90 -21.04
C THR A 73 14.29 21.26 -22.53
N ILE A 74 14.41 22.56 -22.83
CA ILE A 74 14.57 23.10 -24.19
C ILE A 74 16.08 23.14 -24.54
N LEU A 75 16.47 22.45 -25.62
CA LEU A 75 17.88 22.31 -26.02
C LEU A 75 18.44 23.47 -26.87
N ARG A 76 17.59 24.27 -27.52
CA ARG A 76 18.06 25.37 -28.40
C ARG A 76 17.19 26.61 -28.29
N ARG A 77 17.87 27.76 -28.19
CA ARG A 77 17.28 29.11 -28.22
C ARG A 77 16.62 29.38 -29.60
N PRO A 78 15.48 30.09 -29.67
CA PRO A 78 14.88 30.47 -30.94
C PRO A 78 15.87 31.31 -31.75
N ARG A 79 16.05 31.00 -33.05
CA ARG A 79 16.76 31.90 -33.97
C ARG A 79 15.73 32.83 -34.60
N ILE A 80 15.87 34.13 -34.34
CA ILE A 80 15.06 35.18 -34.99
C ILE A 80 15.61 35.38 -36.40
N GLY A 81 14.85 34.98 -37.41
CA GLY A 81 15.09 35.31 -38.81
C GLY A 81 13.77 35.61 -39.49
N GLY A 82 13.53 36.88 -39.81
CA GLY A 82 12.42 37.39 -40.65
C GLY A 82 11.01 36.89 -40.30
N HIS A 83 10.22 37.67 -39.56
CA HIS A 83 8.77 37.53 -39.33
C HIS A 83 8.15 36.15 -39.02
N ARG A 84 8.94 35.08 -38.75
CA ARG A 84 8.45 33.77 -38.30
C ARG A 84 9.42 33.14 -37.30
N LEU A 85 8.92 32.77 -36.12
CA LEU A 85 9.62 31.94 -35.14
C LEU A 85 9.64 30.49 -35.65
N VAL A 86 10.80 30.00 -36.10
CA VAL A 86 10.96 28.61 -36.57
C VAL A 86 12.00 27.89 -35.70
N GLY A 87 11.65 26.69 -35.22
CA GLY A 87 12.61 25.68 -34.76
C GLY A 87 12.88 25.58 -33.26
N ILE A 88 11.83 25.46 -32.42
CA ILE A 88 12.02 24.87 -31.09
C ILE A 88 12.25 23.37 -31.28
N ARG A 89 13.42 22.87 -30.88
CA ARG A 89 13.73 21.43 -30.86
C ARG A 89 13.80 21.00 -29.39
N THR A 90 12.71 20.43 -28.90
CA THR A 90 12.65 19.76 -27.59
C THR A 90 13.22 18.36 -27.75
N GLN A 91 14.04 17.91 -26.79
CA GLN A 91 14.35 16.48 -26.62
C GLN A 91 13.87 16.11 -25.22
N PRO A 92 13.09 15.03 -25.04
CA PRO A 92 12.77 14.55 -23.72
C PRO A 92 14.05 14.01 -23.06
N GLN A 93 14.73 14.84 -22.27
CA GLN A 93 15.65 14.32 -21.26
C GLN A 93 14.82 13.75 -20.13
N LYS A 94 14.91 12.42 -19.93
CA LYS A 94 14.20 11.70 -18.88
C LYS A 94 14.88 11.99 -17.55
N LEU A 95 14.58 13.14 -16.94
CA LEU A 95 14.83 13.33 -15.52
C LEU A 95 14.05 12.24 -14.79
N THR A 96 14.71 11.53 -13.88
CA THR A 96 14.08 10.48 -13.08
C THR A 96 12.87 11.09 -12.38
N ARG A 97 11.67 10.81 -12.88
CA ARG A 97 10.40 11.18 -12.24
C ARG A 97 10.46 10.66 -10.81
N ARG A 98 10.63 11.57 -9.84
CA ARG A 98 10.49 11.28 -8.42
C ARG A 98 9.00 11.34 -8.15
N CYS A 99 8.42 10.21 -7.78
CA CYS A 99 7.08 10.16 -7.26
C CYS A 99 7.19 10.32 -5.75
N GLU A 100 6.50 11.31 -5.19
CA GLU A 100 6.38 11.50 -3.76
C GLU A 100 4.94 11.17 -3.36
N VAL A 101 4.77 10.35 -2.32
CA VAL A 101 3.46 10.05 -1.78
C VAL A 101 3.09 11.21 -0.85
N THR A 102 2.05 11.96 -1.20
CA THR A 102 1.71 13.21 -0.52
C THR A 102 0.92 12.97 0.76
N ALA A 103 -0.01 12.01 0.76
CA ALA A 103 -0.79 11.64 1.94
C ALA A 103 -1.45 10.26 1.77
N ILE A 104 -1.82 9.66 2.90
CA ILE A 104 -2.75 8.52 2.95
C ILE A 104 -4.02 9.00 3.67
N LEU A 105 -5.16 8.90 2.99
CA LEU A 105 -6.47 9.25 3.53
C LEU A 105 -7.22 7.97 3.89
N VAL A 106 -7.90 7.94 5.03
CA VAL A 106 -8.77 6.82 5.42
C VAL A 106 -10.07 7.36 5.99
N LEU A 107 -11.19 6.71 5.69
CA LEU A 107 -12.49 7.07 6.25
C LEU A 107 -12.49 6.90 7.78
N TYR A 108 -12.90 7.94 8.50
CA TYR A 108 -13.01 7.89 9.97
C TYR A 108 -14.17 6.99 10.45
N GLY A 109 -14.12 6.59 11.73
CA GLY A 109 -15.19 5.82 12.38
C GLY A 109 -15.22 4.33 12.04
N LEU A 110 -14.20 3.84 11.34
CA LEU A 110 -14.06 2.41 11.01
C LEU A 110 -13.44 1.63 12.19
N PRO A 111 -13.78 0.32 12.33
CA PRO A 111 -13.14 -0.54 13.32
C PRO A 111 -11.63 -0.64 13.12
N ARG A 112 -10.84 -0.69 14.21
CA ARG A 112 -9.37 -0.73 14.20
C ARG A 112 -8.77 -1.70 13.16
N LEU A 113 -9.26 -2.94 13.10
CA LEU A 113 -8.76 -3.93 12.15
C LEU A 113 -9.07 -3.58 10.70
N LEU A 114 -10.24 -3.00 10.41
CA LEU A 114 -10.57 -2.55 9.06
C LEU A 114 -9.72 -1.34 8.67
N THR A 115 -9.59 -0.36 9.56
CA THR A 115 -8.72 0.80 9.36
C THR A 115 -7.29 0.36 9.09
N GLY A 116 -6.77 -0.60 9.84
CA GLY A 116 -5.41 -1.10 9.65
C GLY A 116 -5.23 -1.89 8.36
N ALA A 117 -6.22 -2.70 7.96
CA ALA A 117 -6.22 -3.38 6.67
C ALA A 117 -6.21 -2.37 5.50
N ILE A 118 -7.02 -1.31 5.57
CA ILE A 118 -7.03 -0.22 4.59
C ILE A 118 -5.67 0.49 4.58
N LEU A 119 -5.12 0.86 5.74
CA LEU A 119 -3.80 1.50 5.81
C LEU A 119 -2.69 0.63 5.22
N ALA A 120 -2.70 -0.68 5.50
CA ALA A 120 -1.75 -1.61 4.91
C ALA A 120 -1.92 -1.70 3.39
N HIS A 121 -3.14 -1.64 2.88
CA HIS A 121 -3.42 -1.56 1.44
C HIS A 121 -2.87 -0.27 0.81
N GLU A 122 -3.23 0.89 1.35
CA GLU A 122 -2.80 2.19 0.82
C GLU A 122 -1.28 2.41 0.91
N LEU A 123 -0.65 1.91 1.98
CA LEU A 123 0.82 1.93 2.10
C LEU A 123 1.50 1.08 1.02
N MET A 124 0.83 0.03 0.52
CA MET A 124 1.39 -0.77 -0.58
C MET A 124 1.41 0.04 -1.88
N HIS A 125 0.33 0.76 -2.21
CA HIS A 125 0.34 1.71 -3.33
C HIS A 125 1.46 2.72 -3.19
N GLY A 126 1.60 3.32 -2.00
CA GLY A 126 2.67 4.27 -1.72
C GLY A 126 4.06 3.65 -1.92
N TRP A 127 4.27 2.43 -1.43
CA TRP A 127 5.54 1.71 -1.57
C TRP A 127 5.87 1.39 -3.04
N LEU A 128 4.90 0.89 -3.81
CA LEU A 128 5.06 0.61 -5.24
C LEU A 128 5.49 1.87 -6.01
N ARG A 129 4.81 2.99 -5.76
CA ARG A 129 5.10 4.29 -6.38
C ARG A 129 6.51 4.78 -6.02
N LEU A 130 6.90 4.70 -4.75
CA LEU A 130 8.23 5.08 -4.27
C LEU A 130 9.37 4.21 -4.82
N LYS A 131 9.11 2.92 -5.02
CA LYS A 131 10.09 2.00 -5.64
C LYS A 131 10.11 2.04 -7.17
N GLY A 132 9.21 2.82 -7.78
CA GLY A 132 9.17 3.08 -9.22
C GLY A 132 8.50 1.97 -10.03
N TYR A 133 7.56 1.24 -9.44
CA TYR A 133 6.63 0.39 -10.19
C TYR A 133 5.71 1.30 -11.01
N ARG A 134 5.50 0.99 -12.29
CA ARG A 134 4.78 1.86 -13.23
C ARG A 134 3.93 1.05 -14.18
N ASN A 135 2.79 1.62 -14.57
CA ASN A 135 1.88 1.08 -15.59
C ASN A 135 1.48 -0.38 -15.30
N LEU A 136 1.31 -0.72 -14.03
CA LEU A 136 0.75 -2.01 -13.65
C LEU A 136 -0.70 -2.06 -14.09
N SER A 137 -1.16 -3.22 -14.53
CA SER A 137 -2.57 -3.43 -14.74
C SER A 137 -3.31 -3.45 -13.39
N PRO A 138 -4.60 -3.15 -13.36
CA PRO A 138 -5.33 -2.92 -12.11
C PRO A 138 -5.41 -4.17 -11.24
N ASP A 139 -5.58 -5.33 -11.88
CA ASP A 139 -5.54 -6.64 -11.23
C ASP A 139 -4.18 -6.93 -10.58
N VAL A 140 -3.08 -6.42 -11.15
CA VAL A 140 -1.74 -6.61 -10.59
C VAL A 140 -1.50 -5.66 -9.41
N GLU A 141 -1.79 -4.38 -9.59
CA GLU A 141 -1.62 -3.37 -8.53
C GLU A 141 -2.55 -3.64 -7.35
N GLU A 142 -3.86 -3.72 -7.58
CA GLU A 142 -4.83 -3.98 -6.51
C GLU A 142 -4.64 -5.36 -5.89
N GLY A 143 -4.26 -6.35 -6.70
CA GLY A 143 -4.03 -7.70 -6.23
C GLY A 143 -2.90 -7.78 -5.20
N ILE A 144 -1.75 -7.16 -5.48
CA ILE A 144 -0.65 -7.17 -4.52
C ILE A 144 -0.94 -6.27 -3.32
N CYS A 145 -1.64 -5.14 -3.50
CA CYS A 145 -2.11 -4.29 -2.39
C CYS A 145 -3.05 -5.06 -1.44
N GLN A 146 -3.98 -5.85 -1.98
CA GLN A 146 -4.85 -6.74 -1.19
C GLN A 146 -4.07 -7.84 -0.46
N VAL A 147 -2.99 -8.38 -1.04
CA VAL A 147 -2.14 -9.36 -0.35
C VAL A 147 -1.48 -8.76 0.88
N LEU A 148 -0.94 -7.53 0.80
CA LEU A 148 -0.32 -6.89 1.95
C LEU A 148 -1.34 -6.56 3.06
N SER A 149 -2.54 -6.11 2.67
CA SER A 149 -3.68 -5.94 3.58
C SER A 149 -4.04 -7.25 4.29
N TYR A 150 -4.20 -8.34 3.53
CA TYR A 150 -4.54 -9.66 4.05
C TYR A 150 -3.45 -10.18 5.00
N MET A 151 -2.18 -10.10 4.63
CA MET A 151 -1.06 -10.59 5.45
C MET A 151 -0.96 -9.83 6.78
N TRP A 152 -1.12 -8.50 6.77
CA TRP A 152 -1.13 -7.72 8.00
C TRP A 152 -2.31 -8.11 8.89
N LEU A 153 -3.52 -8.17 8.33
CA LEU A 153 -4.73 -8.52 9.07
C LEU A 153 -4.65 -9.94 9.66
N GLU A 154 -4.12 -10.89 8.89
CA GLU A 154 -3.88 -12.26 9.34
C GLU A 154 -2.96 -12.29 10.56
N SER A 155 -1.91 -11.46 10.57
CA SER A 155 -0.97 -11.37 11.70
C SER A 155 -1.61 -10.80 12.98
N GLU A 156 -2.62 -9.93 12.84
CA GLU A 156 -3.37 -9.39 13.97
C GLU A 156 -4.38 -10.40 14.55
N VAL A 157 -4.97 -11.23 13.68
CA VAL A 157 -6.01 -12.22 14.04
C VAL A 157 -5.39 -13.53 14.54
N MET A 158 -4.25 -13.93 13.97
CA MET A 158 -3.55 -15.19 14.22
C MET A 158 -2.06 -14.98 14.55
N PRO A 159 -1.72 -14.32 15.67
CA PRO A 159 -0.34 -13.95 16.00
C PRO A 159 0.63 -15.14 16.26
N GLY A 160 0.16 -16.39 16.18
CA GLY A 160 0.94 -17.59 16.51
C GLY A 160 1.53 -18.39 15.34
N PHE A 161 1.20 -18.07 14.09
CA PHE A 161 1.51 -18.96 12.94
C PHE A 161 2.71 -18.58 12.07
N ARG A 162 3.34 -17.42 12.27
CA ARG A 162 4.49 -16.98 11.45
C ARG A 162 5.70 -16.57 12.32
N SER A 163 6.35 -17.54 12.95
CA SER A 163 7.77 -17.38 13.30
C SER A 163 8.59 -17.52 12.02
N VAL A 164 9.26 -16.44 11.63
CA VAL A 164 10.25 -16.43 10.55
C VAL A 164 11.36 -17.42 10.93
N PRO A 165 11.83 -18.33 10.06
CA PRO A 165 12.93 -19.22 10.40
C PRO A 165 14.24 -18.42 10.40
N SER A 166 14.66 -17.96 11.58
CA SER A 166 16.02 -17.48 11.81
C SER A 166 16.97 -18.67 11.78
N THR A 167 17.83 -18.71 10.77
CA THR A 167 18.95 -19.63 10.67
C THR A 167 20.03 -19.24 11.66
N SER A 168 20.22 -20.03 12.72
CA SER A 168 21.53 -20.43 13.29
C SER A 168 21.38 -21.25 14.58
N THR A 169 22.42 -22.01 14.84
CA THR A 169 22.56 -23.18 15.70
C THR A 169 22.54 -22.92 17.22
N ALA A 170 21.88 -23.85 17.93
CA ALA A 170 22.08 -24.33 19.31
C ALA A 170 22.38 -23.32 20.44
N SER A 171 21.48 -23.26 21.43
CA SER A 171 21.74 -23.62 22.84
C SER A 171 20.47 -23.51 23.67
N SER A 172 20.21 -24.51 24.50
CA SER A 172 19.13 -24.55 25.49
C SER A 172 19.39 -23.57 26.62
N SER A 173 18.47 -22.64 26.84
CA SER A 173 18.22 -22.06 28.17
C SER A 173 16.83 -21.44 28.21
N SER A 174 16.00 -21.93 29.13
CA SER A 174 14.75 -21.31 29.53
C SER A 174 15.00 -19.94 30.15
N SER A 175 14.47 -18.89 29.52
CA SER A 175 14.33 -17.59 30.16
C SER A 175 12.98 -16.98 29.79
N SER A 176 12.07 -17.02 30.76
CA SER A 176 10.91 -16.15 30.83
C SER A 176 11.37 -14.70 30.80
N HIS A 177 11.04 -13.94 29.75
CA HIS A 177 11.11 -12.48 29.74
C HIS A 177 9.85 -11.88 29.13
N SER A 178 9.22 -11.05 29.94
CA SER A 178 8.02 -10.26 29.69
C SER A 178 8.31 -9.04 28.80
N SER A 179 7.51 -8.84 27.75
CA SER A 179 7.12 -7.54 27.16
C SER A 179 6.48 -7.85 25.81
N SER A 180 5.26 -7.44 25.46
CA SER A 180 4.50 -6.26 25.81
C SER A 180 3.01 -6.62 25.95
N LYS A 181 2.27 -5.83 26.73
CA LYS A 181 0.80 -5.88 26.83
C LYS A 181 0.18 -5.53 25.46
N LYS A 182 0.23 -6.42 24.48
CA LYS A 182 -0.76 -6.42 23.40
C LYS A 182 -2.02 -6.98 24.05
N GLY A 183 -2.95 -6.08 24.41
CA GLY A 183 -4.19 -6.46 25.08
C GLY A 183 -4.82 -7.65 24.36
N ARG A 184 -5.33 -8.63 25.13
CA ARG A 184 -6.08 -9.78 24.59
C ARG A 184 -7.07 -9.24 23.56
N THR A 185 -6.80 -9.45 22.27
CA THR A 185 -7.75 -9.18 21.20
C THR A 185 -9.04 -9.86 21.60
N SER A 186 -10.13 -9.11 21.68
CA SER A 186 -11.40 -9.67 22.14
C SER A 186 -11.86 -10.74 21.13
N GLU A 187 -12.60 -11.75 21.59
CA GLU A 187 -13.18 -12.77 20.69
C GLU A 187 -14.03 -12.13 19.58
N VAL A 188 -14.66 -10.98 19.88
CA VAL A 188 -15.41 -10.17 18.91
C VAL A 188 -14.49 -9.56 17.86
N GLU A 189 -13.36 -8.98 18.27
CA GLU A 189 -12.36 -8.41 17.36
C GLU A 189 -11.73 -9.50 16.48
N LYS A 190 -11.48 -10.70 17.04
CA LYS A 190 -10.99 -11.84 16.27
C LYS A 190 -11.99 -12.28 15.19
N LYS A 191 -13.26 -12.50 15.56
CA LYS A 191 -14.32 -12.85 14.59
C LYS A 191 -14.52 -11.77 13.53
N LEU A 192 -14.41 -10.50 13.91
CA LEU A 192 -14.48 -9.39 12.97
C LEU A 192 -13.31 -9.40 11.98
N GLY A 193 -12.10 -9.72 12.46
CA GLY A 193 -10.93 -9.90 11.60
C GLY A 193 -11.08 -11.11 10.66
N GLU A 194 -11.55 -12.25 11.15
CA GLU A 194 -11.86 -13.44 10.33
C GLU A 194 -12.88 -13.11 9.22
N PHE A 195 -13.90 -12.30 9.54
CA PHE A 195 -14.87 -11.82 8.57
C PHE A 195 -14.22 -10.95 7.47
N PHE A 196 -13.33 -10.01 7.83
CA PHE A 196 -12.63 -9.19 6.84
C PHE A 196 -11.65 -10.01 5.99
N LEU A 197 -10.93 -10.97 6.57
CA LEU A 197 -10.10 -11.92 5.82
C LEU A 197 -10.93 -12.68 4.78
N HIS A 198 -12.12 -13.15 5.19
CA HIS A 198 -13.04 -13.83 4.29
C HIS A 198 -13.52 -12.91 3.15
N GLN A 199 -13.82 -11.64 3.44
CA GLN A 199 -14.22 -10.66 2.43
C GLN A 199 -13.15 -10.45 1.36
N ILE A 200 -11.89 -10.24 1.77
CA ILE A 200 -10.78 -10.06 0.82
C ILE A 200 -10.60 -11.32 -0.05
N ALA A 201 -10.64 -12.51 0.57
CA ALA A 201 -10.42 -13.76 -0.15
C ALA A 201 -11.52 -14.12 -1.16
N HIS A 202 -12.76 -13.75 -0.85
CA HIS A 202 -13.95 -14.07 -1.66
C HIS A 202 -14.54 -12.87 -2.40
N ASP A 203 -13.80 -11.77 -2.49
CA ASP A 203 -14.21 -10.62 -3.29
C ASP A 203 -14.46 -11.07 -4.75
N ALA A 204 -15.62 -10.70 -5.29
CA ALA A 204 -16.06 -11.10 -6.62
C ALA A 204 -15.54 -10.17 -7.73
N SER A 205 -14.99 -9.01 -7.37
CA SER A 205 -14.45 -8.05 -8.32
C SER A 205 -13.25 -8.63 -9.09
N PRO A 206 -13.12 -8.33 -10.39
CA PRO A 206 -11.99 -8.83 -11.17
C PRO A 206 -10.64 -8.31 -10.67
N ALA A 207 -10.53 -7.01 -10.40
CA ALA A 207 -9.27 -6.38 -10.01
C ALA A 207 -8.89 -6.70 -8.56
N TYR A 208 -9.76 -6.45 -7.59
CA TYR A 208 -9.43 -6.70 -6.18
C TYR A 208 -9.49 -8.19 -5.84
N GLY A 209 -10.60 -8.86 -6.12
CA GLY A 209 -10.78 -10.27 -5.78
C GLY A 209 -10.00 -11.23 -6.67
N GLY A 210 -10.14 -11.08 -7.99
CA GLY A 210 -9.38 -11.86 -8.97
C GLY A 210 -7.88 -11.61 -8.86
N GLY A 211 -7.47 -10.34 -8.80
CA GLY A 211 -6.10 -9.92 -8.59
C GLY A 211 -5.52 -10.45 -7.27
N PHE A 212 -6.26 -10.36 -6.16
CA PHE A 212 -5.83 -10.93 -4.87
C PHE A 212 -5.56 -12.42 -5.00
N ARG A 213 -6.47 -13.20 -5.59
CA ARG A 213 -6.29 -14.66 -5.70
C ARG A 213 -5.06 -15.01 -6.54
N ALA A 214 -4.83 -14.30 -7.64
CA ALA A 214 -3.64 -14.48 -8.48
C ALA A 214 -2.34 -14.09 -7.73
N ALA A 215 -2.34 -12.91 -7.10
CA ALA A 215 -1.22 -12.40 -6.32
C ALA A 215 -0.87 -13.32 -5.14
N ASN A 216 -1.88 -13.76 -4.38
CA ASN A 216 -1.72 -14.62 -3.23
C ASN A 216 -1.19 -16.01 -3.64
N ALA A 217 -1.67 -16.56 -4.76
CA ALA A 217 -1.12 -17.79 -5.32
C ALA A 217 0.37 -17.64 -5.69
N ALA A 218 0.74 -16.55 -6.35
CA ALA A 218 2.12 -16.25 -6.69
C ALA A 218 3.01 -16.05 -5.44
N VAL A 219 2.55 -15.29 -4.45
CA VAL A 219 3.27 -15.06 -3.19
C VAL A 219 3.44 -16.36 -2.39
N ASN A 220 2.43 -17.22 -2.33
CA ASN A 220 2.55 -18.52 -1.67
C ASN A 220 3.52 -19.47 -2.37
N LYS A 221 3.58 -19.42 -3.70
CA LYS A 221 4.46 -20.28 -4.51
C LYS A 221 5.92 -19.79 -4.54
N TYR A 222 6.13 -18.48 -4.67
CA TYR A 222 7.45 -17.89 -4.95
C TYR A 222 8.00 -17.01 -3.83
N GLY A 223 7.16 -16.62 -2.87
CA GLY A 223 7.49 -15.65 -1.83
C GLY A 223 7.31 -14.21 -2.29
N LEU A 224 6.95 -13.33 -1.34
CA LEU A 224 6.60 -11.92 -1.61
C LEU A 224 7.68 -11.19 -2.41
N ARG A 225 8.95 -11.28 -1.98
CA ARG A 225 10.06 -10.58 -2.62
C ARG A 225 10.25 -10.97 -4.08
N ARG A 226 10.21 -12.27 -4.40
CA ARG A 226 10.38 -12.76 -5.78
C ARG A 226 9.20 -12.36 -6.66
N THR A 227 8.00 -12.40 -6.11
CA THR A 227 6.79 -11.91 -6.81
C THR A 227 6.91 -10.42 -7.14
N LEU A 228 7.32 -9.59 -6.18
CA LEU A 228 7.53 -8.16 -6.40
C LEU A 228 8.63 -7.87 -7.43
N ASP A 229 9.77 -8.56 -7.33
CA ASP A 229 10.85 -8.43 -8.32
C ASP A 229 10.33 -8.80 -9.72
N HIS A 230 9.56 -9.87 -9.86
CA HIS A 230 8.97 -10.27 -11.14
C HIS A 230 7.99 -9.22 -11.69
N ILE A 231 7.08 -8.71 -10.86
CA ILE A 231 6.16 -7.62 -11.23
C ILE A 231 6.94 -6.41 -11.71
N ARG A 232 8.05 -6.08 -11.06
CA ARG A 232 8.90 -4.93 -11.45
C ARG A 232 9.46 -5.08 -12.86
N PHE A 233 9.85 -6.29 -13.26
CA PHE A 233 10.44 -6.55 -14.56
C PHE A 233 9.42 -6.76 -15.67
N THR A 234 8.26 -7.35 -15.36
CA THR A 234 7.30 -7.83 -16.36
C THR A 234 5.98 -7.08 -16.37
N GLY A 235 5.62 -6.44 -15.26
CA GLY A 235 4.30 -5.84 -15.05
C GLY A 235 3.19 -6.84 -14.72
N SER A 236 3.49 -8.14 -14.59
CA SER A 236 2.49 -9.19 -14.30
C SER A 236 2.91 -10.09 -13.15
N PHE A 237 1.98 -10.94 -12.68
CA PHE A 237 2.32 -11.98 -11.69
C PHE A 237 3.11 -13.13 -12.32
N PRO A 238 4.05 -13.76 -11.59
CA PRO A 238 4.71 -14.98 -12.03
C PRO A 238 3.71 -16.16 -12.02
N ILE A 239 3.73 -16.95 -13.09
CA ILE A 239 2.90 -18.16 -13.28
C ILE A 239 3.67 -19.39 -12.81
#